data_AF-A0AAW8UKK0-F1
#
_entry.id   AF-A0AAW8UKK0-F1
#
_cell.length_a   1.000
_cell.length_b   1.000
_cell.length_c   1.000
_cell.angle_alpha   90.00
_cell.angle_beta   90.00
_cell.angle_gamma   90.00
#
_symmetry.space_group_name_H-M   'P 1'
#
loop_
_entity.id
_entity.type
_entity.pdbx_description
1 polymer ?
#
loop_
_entity_poly.entity_id
_entity_poly.type
_entity_poly.pdbx_seq_one_letter_code
_entity_poly.pdbx_strand_id
1 'polypeptide(L)'
;MQVDQQDAKSVMALQKQYHLSDEMLTYSLDKNERARVEYDAEEEALLLVFNVPQQEKRDNHFETSPMTFILKKKQIFTFASHDTRYVIPMMERLILQKPQQTPLHFLFQSLFLISGTFFPLVEEVNSERIRLNQRLREKTTNKNLLQMSDLEVGLVFLVSATKQNAVLLEQIKALSIYRLMDDDEREQLDDALIEAKQAVEMTLLAFQILEQLSGTYNNLLNNNLNDTMKFLTVWSLLLTVPSIVTSFFGMNVPLPFTNSMFGWGIALLISLVLSIWMLIALWRRIR
;
A
#
# COMPACT_ATOMS: atom_id res chain seq x y z
N MET A 1 -23.60 -15.48 17.94
CA MET A 1 -22.68 -16.37 18.67
C MET A 1 -21.28 -16.10 18.16
N GLN A 2 -20.32 -15.89 19.06
CA GLN A 2 -18.93 -15.60 18.68
C GLN A 2 -18.10 -16.88 18.71
N VAL A 3 -17.25 -17.05 17.71
CA VAL A 3 -16.42 -18.23 17.55
C VAL A 3 -14.99 -17.77 17.31
N ASP A 4 -14.08 -18.23 18.15
CA ASP A 4 -12.65 -18.08 17.91
C ASP A 4 -12.26 -19.03 16.77
N GLN A 5 -11.76 -18.49 15.65
CA GLN A 5 -11.31 -19.28 14.51
C GLN A 5 -10.22 -20.30 14.88
N GLN A 6 -9.49 -20.09 15.98
CA GLN A 6 -8.42 -20.98 16.40
C GLN A 6 -8.90 -22.16 17.26
N ASP A 7 -10.16 -22.15 17.73
CA ASP A 7 -10.73 -23.25 18.51
C ASP A 7 -11.49 -24.24 17.62
N ALA A 8 -10.73 -25.13 16.97
CA ALA A 8 -11.25 -26.15 16.07
C ALA A 8 -12.31 -27.06 16.73
N LYS A 9 -12.26 -27.28 18.05
CA LYS A 9 -13.24 -28.11 18.75
C LYS A 9 -14.57 -27.39 18.89
N SER A 10 -14.54 -26.11 19.25
CA SER A 10 -15.75 -25.27 19.32
C SER A 10 -16.39 -25.10 17.94
N VAL A 11 -15.58 -24.90 16.90
CA VAL A 11 -16.04 -24.79 15.50
C VAL A 11 -16.72 -26.09 15.03
N MET A 12 -16.13 -27.27 15.28
CA MET A 12 -16.75 -28.56 14.93
C MET A 12 -18.02 -28.87 15.74
N ALA A 13 -18.10 -28.43 17.00
CA ALA A 13 -19.30 -28.59 17.82
C ALA A 13 -20.47 -27.75 17.28
N LEU A 14 -20.19 -26.50 16.89
CA LEU A 14 -21.14 -25.59 16.24
C LEU A 14 -21.63 -26.14 14.90
N GLN A 15 -20.73 -26.70 14.10
CA GLN A 15 -21.07 -27.32 12.82
C GLN A 15 -22.14 -28.40 12.99
N LYS A 16 -21.93 -29.33 13.93
CA LYS A 16 -22.89 -30.41 14.20
C LYS A 16 -24.20 -29.92 14.79
N GLN A 17 -24.16 -28.90 15.64
CA GLN A 17 -25.33 -28.38 16.34
C GLN A 17 -26.23 -27.55 15.42
N TYR A 18 -25.65 -26.77 14.51
CA TYR A 18 -26.38 -25.82 13.66
C TYR A 18 -26.44 -26.23 12.18
N HIS A 19 -25.92 -27.41 11.85
CA HIS A 19 -25.87 -27.97 10.50
C HIS A 19 -25.23 -27.00 9.50
N LEU A 20 -24.07 -26.43 9.86
CA LEU A 20 -23.27 -25.62 8.93
C LEU A 20 -22.58 -26.55 7.92
N SER A 21 -22.53 -26.16 6.65
CA SER A 21 -21.85 -26.95 5.61
C SER A 21 -20.34 -26.95 5.82
N ASP A 22 -19.65 -27.99 5.34
CA ASP A 22 -18.17 -28.08 5.38
C ASP A 22 -17.53 -26.92 4.62
N GLU A 23 -18.18 -26.46 3.55
CA GLU A 23 -17.74 -25.33 2.74
C GLU A 23 -17.73 -24.02 3.53
N MET A 24 -18.84 -23.70 4.24
CA MET A 24 -18.93 -22.51 5.10
C MET A 24 -17.86 -22.53 6.21
N LEU A 25 -17.57 -23.71 6.76
CA LEU A 25 -16.56 -23.87 7.79
C LEU A 25 -15.15 -23.63 7.24
N THR A 26 -14.86 -24.17 6.06
CA THR A 26 -13.57 -24.04 5.39
C THR A 26 -13.26 -22.56 5.13
N TYR A 27 -14.23 -21.81 4.59
CA TYR A 27 -14.08 -20.38 4.38
C TYR A 27 -13.93 -19.60 5.69
N SER A 28 -14.67 -19.98 6.74
CA SER A 28 -14.58 -19.31 8.05
C SER A 28 -13.22 -19.47 8.75
N LEU A 29 -12.41 -20.46 8.35
CA LEU A 29 -11.10 -20.78 8.93
C LEU A 29 -9.92 -20.33 8.07
N ASP A 30 -10.16 -19.89 6.82
CA ASP A 30 -9.10 -19.42 5.94
C ASP A 30 -8.71 -17.96 6.27
N LYS A 31 -7.44 -17.78 6.64
CA LYS A 31 -6.85 -16.49 7.00
C LYS A 31 -6.63 -15.57 5.79
N ASN A 32 -6.62 -16.12 4.57
CA ASN A 32 -6.40 -15.38 3.33
C ASN A 32 -7.65 -15.32 2.45
N GLU A 33 -8.81 -15.64 3.01
CA GLU A 33 -10.08 -15.61 2.29
C GLU A 33 -10.39 -14.19 1.80
N ARG A 34 -10.97 -14.08 0.61
CA ARG A 34 -11.34 -12.80 0.00
C ARG A 34 -12.75 -12.43 0.43
N ALA A 35 -12.99 -11.12 0.54
CA ALA A 35 -14.33 -10.67 0.85
C ALA A 35 -15.31 -11.09 -0.26
N ARG A 36 -16.38 -11.76 0.15
CA ARG A 36 -17.42 -12.31 -0.73
C ARG A 36 -18.74 -12.44 0.02
N VAL A 37 -19.83 -12.57 -0.73
CA VAL A 37 -21.14 -12.91 -0.20
C VAL A 37 -21.78 -14.03 -1.02
N GLU A 38 -22.34 -15.01 -0.33
CA GLU A 38 -23.00 -16.16 -0.91
C GLU A 38 -24.31 -16.39 -0.16
N TYR A 39 -25.40 -16.58 -0.90
CA TYR A 39 -26.71 -16.90 -0.33
C TYR A 39 -27.22 -18.21 -0.91
N ASP A 40 -27.46 -19.18 -0.04
CA ASP A 40 -28.09 -20.44 -0.35
C ASP A 40 -29.57 -20.39 0.04
N ALA A 41 -30.46 -20.47 -0.96
CA ALA A 41 -31.90 -20.42 -0.76
C ALA A 41 -32.47 -21.76 -0.24
N GLU A 42 -31.81 -22.89 -0.49
CA GLU A 42 -32.24 -24.21 0.00
C GLU A 42 -31.88 -24.37 1.48
N GLU A 43 -30.71 -23.89 1.87
CA GLU A 43 -30.25 -23.95 3.27
C GLU A 43 -30.72 -22.76 4.13
N GLU A 44 -31.36 -21.75 3.52
CA GLU A 44 -31.67 -20.45 4.12
C GLU A 44 -30.46 -19.85 4.86
N ALA A 45 -29.32 -19.86 4.17
CA ALA A 45 -28.03 -19.50 4.75
C ALA A 45 -27.36 -18.38 3.95
N LEU A 46 -26.97 -17.32 4.65
CA LEU A 46 -26.14 -16.24 4.12
C LEU A 46 -24.73 -16.37 4.69
N LEU A 47 -23.74 -16.54 3.84
CA LEU A 47 -22.33 -16.47 4.17
C LEU A 47 -21.77 -15.13 3.69
N LEU A 48 -21.03 -14.44 4.55
CA LEU A 48 -20.38 -13.19 4.23
C LEU A 48 -18.98 -13.17 4.83
N VAL A 49 -17.97 -12.93 4.00
CA VAL A 49 -16.59 -12.71 4.44
C VAL A 49 -16.27 -11.24 4.24
N PHE A 50 -15.87 -10.53 5.29
CA PHE A 50 -15.61 -9.10 5.25
C PHE A 50 -14.19 -8.80 5.74
N ASN A 51 -13.47 -7.90 5.07
CA ASN A 51 -12.13 -7.52 5.50
C ASN A 51 -12.21 -6.52 6.67
N VAL A 52 -11.44 -6.78 7.72
CA VAL A 52 -11.27 -5.92 8.89
C VAL A 52 -9.80 -5.48 8.95
N PRO A 53 -9.50 -4.20 9.16
CA PRO A 53 -8.11 -3.76 9.28
C PRO A 53 -7.48 -4.26 10.58
N GLN A 54 -6.20 -4.61 10.56
CA GLN A 54 -5.47 -4.95 11.78
C GLN A 54 -5.11 -3.66 12.54
N GLN A 55 -5.25 -3.66 13.87
CA GLN A 55 -4.86 -2.49 14.68
C GLN A 55 -3.35 -2.30 14.78
N GLU A 56 -2.60 -3.39 14.74
CA GLU A 56 -1.15 -3.36 14.83
C GLU A 56 -0.52 -3.41 13.44
N LYS A 57 0.61 -2.71 13.28
CA LYS A 57 1.40 -2.77 12.06
C LYS A 57 2.25 -4.03 12.05
N ARG A 58 2.23 -4.74 10.93
CA ARG A 58 3.17 -5.82 10.64
C ARG A 58 4.16 -5.32 9.62
N ASP A 59 5.46 -5.55 9.86
CA ASP A 59 6.53 -5.04 9.00
C ASP A 59 6.34 -3.54 8.63
N ASN A 60 6.04 -2.72 9.64
CA ASN A 60 5.77 -1.27 9.57
C ASN A 60 4.57 -0.81 8.73
N HIS A 61 3.68 -1.70 8.32
CA HIS A 61 2.50 -1.33 7.54
C HIS A 61 1.22 -1.98 8.07
N PHE A 62 0.08 -1.38 7.71
CA PHE A 62 -1.22 -1.93 8.07
C PHE A 62 -1.61 -3.05 7.10
N GLU A 63 -2.06 -4.17 7.65
CA GLU A 63 -2.66 -5.28 6.92
C GLU A 63 -4.15 -5.39 7.24
N THR A 64 -4.84 -6.32 6.57
CA THR A 64 -6.25 -6.62 6.83
C THR A 64 -6.44 -8.12 6.99
N SER A 65 -7.44 -8.53 7.75
CA SER A 65 -7.79 -9.93 7.96
C SER A 65 -9.28 -10.18 7.72
N PRO A 66 -9.66 -11.34 7.17
CA PRO A 66 -11.05 -11.67 6.95
C PRO A 66 -11.77 -11.96 8.28
N MET A 67 -13.03 -11.56 8.34
CA MET A 67 -13.97 -11.89 9.40
C MET A 67 -15.22 -12.45 8.75
N THR A 68 -15.66 -13.62 9.21
CA THR A 68 -16.76 -14.34 8.57
C THR A 68 -18.04 -14.22 9.39
N PHE A 69 -19.14 -13.94 8.70
CA PHE A 69 -20.48 -13.88 9.23
C PHE A 69 -21.32 -14.94 8.54
N ILE A 70 -21.99 -15.78 9.32
CA ILE A 70 -22.95 -16.75 8.81
C ILE A 70 -24.30 -16.45 9.43
N LEU A 71 -25.31 -16.22 8.59
CA LEU A 71 -26.69 -16.12 9.00
C LEU A 71 -27.42 -17.40 8.62
N LYS A 72 -27.98 -18.11 9.59
CA LYS A 72 -28.79 -19.32 9.33
C LYS A 72 -29.91 -19.39 10.36
N LYS A 73 -31.16 -19.63 9.92
CA LYS A 73 -32.34 -19.81 10.79
C LYS A 73 -32.51 -18.71 11.86
N LYS A 74 -32.37 -17.43 11.46
CA LYS A 74 -32.43 -16.24 12.33
C LYS A 74 -31.34 -16.16 13.41
N GLN A 75 -30.23 -16.88 13.25
CA GLN A 75 -29.07 -16.77 14.11
C GLN A 75 -27.88 -16.27 13.31
N ILE A 76 -27.06 -15.44 13.94
CA ILE A 76 -25.80 -14.97 13.39
C ILE A 76 -24.62 -15.62 14.11
N PHE A 77 -23.71 -16.18 13.34
CA PHE A 77 -22.42 -16.70 13.78
C PHE A 77 -21.33 -15.79 13.26
N THR A 78 -20.43 -15.40 14.15
CA THR A 78 -19.34 -14.48 13.84
C THR A 78 -18.03 -15.17 14.16
N PHE A 79 -17.19 -15.34 13.15
CA PHE A 79 -15.88 -15.97 13.25
C PHE A 79 -14.83 -14.87 13.13
N ALA A 80 -14.11 -14.65 14.24
CA ALA A 80 -13.07 -13.64 14.33
C ALA A 80 -11.71 -14.30 14.59
N SER A 81 -10.67 -13.71 13.99
CA SER A 81 -9.29 -14.07 14.28
C SER A 81 -8.79 -13.28 15.49
N HIS A 82 -7.54 -13.51 15.89
CA HIS A 82 -6.86 -12.69 16.88
C HIS A 82 -6.86 -11.20 16.46
N ASP A 83 -6.59 -10.95 15.18
CA ASP A 83 -6.35 -9.60 14.65
C ASP A 83 -7.65 -8.83 14.40
N THR A 84 -8.79 -9.52 14.30
CA THR A 84 -10.11 -8.90 14.11
C THR A 84 -10.95 -8.85 15.39
N ARG A 85 -10.53 -9.51 16.48
CA ARG A 85 -11.29 -9.60 17.74
C ARG A 85 -11.59 -8.24 18.37
N TYR A 86 -10.80 -7.21 18.09
CA TYR A 86 -11.00 -5.88 18.68
C TYR A 86 -12.35 -5.23 18.30
N VAL A 87 -12.98 -5.63 17.19
CA VAL A 87 -14.31 -5.11 16.78
C VAL A 87 -15.45 -5.76 17.54
N ILE A 88 -15.20 -6.90 18.17
CA ILE A 88 -16.23 -7.68 18.86
C ILE A 88 -16.91 -6.89 19.99
N PRO A 89 -16.19 -6.24 20.93
CA PRO A 89 -16.83 -5.41 21.94
C PRO A 89 -17.61 -4.22 21.35
N MET A 90 -17.25 -3.75 20.16
CA MET A 90 -17.98 -2.69 19.47
C MET A 90 -19.32 -3.21 18.94
N MET A 91 -19.31 -4.42 18.35
CA MET A 91 -20.53 -5.09 17.90
C MET A 91 -21.46 -5.45 19.06
N GLU A 92 -20.92 -5.92 20.19
CA GLU A 92 -21.73 -6.21 21.39
C GLU A 92 -22.52 -5.00 21.89
N ARG A 93 -21.94 -3.79 21.79
CA ARG A 93 -22.64 -2.55 22.14
C ARG A 93 -23.86 -2.29 21.25
N LEU A 94 -23.83 -2.69 19.97
CA LEU A 94 -24.98 -2.57 19.07
C LEU A 94 -26.14 -3.43 19.56
N ILE A 95 -25.86 -4.65 20.06
CA ILE A 95 -26.87 -5.55 20.63
C ILE A 95 -27.49 -4.92 21.88
N LEU A 96 -26.68 -4.30 22.74
CA LEU A 96 -27.17 -3.63 23.96
C LEU A 96 -28.03 -2.42 23.65
N GLN A 97 -27.73 -1.68 22.57
CA GLN A 97 -28.51 -0.51 22.15
C GLN A 97 -29.86 -0.88 21.53
N LYS A 98 -29.91 -1.97 20.75
CA LYS A 98 -31.17 -2.49 20.15
C LYS A 98 -31.28 -4.01 20.32
N PRO A 99 -31.77 -4.50 21.48
CA PRO A 99 -31.82 -5.93 21.78
C PRO A 99 -32.78 -6.74 20.89
N GLN A 100 -33.79 -6.09 20.30
CA GLN A 100 -34.81 -6.74 19.47
C GLN A 100 -34.60 -6.55 17.96
N GLN A 101 -33.42 -6.12 17.53
CA GLN A 101 -33.11 -5.98 16.11
C GLN A 101 -33.02 -7.35 15.41
N THR A 102 -33.31 -7.38 14.12
CA THR A 102 -33.15 -8.59 13.32
C THR A 102 -31.67 -8.93 13.13
N PRO A 103 -31.33 -10.19 12.83
CA PRO A 103 -29.95 -10.56 12.57
C PRO A 103 -29.33 -9.86 11.35
N LEU A 104 -30.12 -9.51 10.34
CA LEU A 104 -29.68 -8.74 9.17
C LEU A 104 -29.42 -7.28 9.54
N HIS A 105 -30.31 -6.67 10.32
CA HIS A 105 -30.10 -5.32 10.87
C HIS A 105 -28.78 -5.25 11.64
N PHE A 106 -28.56 -6.21 12.56
CA PHE A 106 -27.32 -6.31 13.32
C PHE A 106 -26.09 -6.51 12.43
N LEU A 107 -26.20 -7.35 11.39
CA LEU A 107 -25.12 -7.59 10.44
C LEU A 107 -24.73 -6.28 9.75
N PHE A 108 -25.67 -5.56 9.14
CA PHE A 108 -25.36 -4.34 8.41
C PHE A 108 -24.84 -3.22 9.30
N GLN A 109 -25.36 -3.07 10.51
CA GLN A 109 -24.78 -2.13 11.49
C GLN A 109 -23.35 -2.52 11.90
N SER A 110 -23.06 -3.82 12.00
CA SER A 110 -21.70 -4.30 12.27
C SER A 110 -20.77 -3.98 11.11
N LEU A 111 -21.21 -4.17 9.86
CA LEU A 111 -20.42 -3.86 8.66
C LEU A 111 -20.19 -2.34 8.49
N PHE A 112 -21.19 -1.51 8.80
CA PHE A 112 -21.04 -0.05 8.89
C PHE A 112 -19.95 0.32 9.90
N LEU A 113 -20.05 -0.23 11.13
CA LEU A 113 -19.09 0.04 12.19
C LEU A 113 -17.66 -0.38 11.80
N ILE A 114 -17.51 -1.58 11.22
CA ILE A 114 -16.22 -2.09 10.75
C ILE A 114 -15.65 -1.20 9.64
N SER A 115 -16.48 -0.74 8.70
CA SER A 115 -16.03 0.16 7.62
C SER A 115 -15.46 1.46 8.18
N GLY A 116 -16.09 2.03 9.21
CA GLY A 116 -15.58 3.22 9.91
C GLY A 116 -14.22 3.01 10.60
N THR A 117 -13.83 1.75 10.90
CA THR A 117 -12.51 1.48 11.52
C THR A 117 -11.33 1.76 10.58
N PHE A 118 -11.53 1.80 9.25
CA PHE A 118 -10.47 2.17 8.31
C PHE A 118 -10.04 3.64 8.42
N PHE A 119 -10.95 4.51 8.87
CA PHE A 119 -10.73 5.96 8.85
C PHE A 119 -9.54 6.42 9.71
N PRO A 120 -9.43 6.03 11.01
CA PRO A 120 -8.28 6.41 11.81
C PRO A 120 -6.95 5.87 11.27
N LEU A 121 -6.93 4.69 10.64
CA LEU A 121 -5.72 4.12 10.05
C LEU A 121 -5.25 4.94 8.83
N VAL A 122 -6.18 5.34 7.96
CA VAL A 122 -5.86 6.21 6.81
C VAL A 122 -5.33 7.56 7.29
N GLU A 123 -5.89 8.11 8.37
CA GLU A 123 -5.40 9.37 8.95
C GLU A 123 -4.00 9.23 9.55
N GLU A 124 -3.69 8.10 10.17
CA GLU A 124 -2.35 7.78 10.64
C GLU A 124 -1.36 7.68 9.48
N VAL A 125 -1.70 6.95 8.42
CA VAL A 125 -0.87 6.84 7.20
C VAL A 125 -0.63 8.21 6.57
N ASN A 126 -1.67 9.05 6.49
CA ASN A 126 -1.56 10.43 5.99
C ASN A 126 -0.58 11.26 6.84
N SER A 127 -0.67 11.15 8.16
CA SER A 127 0.23 11.82 9.11
C SER A 127 1.68 11.34 8.95
N GLU A 128 1.90 10.04 8.81
CA GLU A 128 3.22 9.46 8.58
C GLU A 128 3.81 9.87 7.24
N ARG A 129 3.00 9.87 6.18
CA ARG A 129 3.39 10.39 4.85
C ARG A 129 3.85 11.85 4.93
N ILE A 130 3.13 12.73 5.66
CA ILE A 130 3.52 14.14 5.80
C ILE A 130 4.90 14.25 6.47
N ARG A 131 5.11 13.53 7.57
CA ARG A 131 6.41 13.49 8.28
C ARG A 131 7.53 12.91 7.40
N LEU A 132 7.21 11.88 6.63
CA LEU A 132 8.16 11.26 5.71
C LEU A 132 8.54 12.21 4.58
N ASN A 133 7.56 12.92 4.00
CA ASN A 133 7.81 13.92 2.97
C ASN A 133 8.76 15.02 3.47
N GLN A 134 8.56 15.53 4.68
CA GLN A 134 9.49 16.51 5.27
C GLN A 134 10.93 15.96 5.34
N ARG A 135 11.12 14.74 5.83
CA ARG A 135 12.43 14.10 5.92
C ARG A 135 13.06 13.83 4.54
N LEU A 136 12.26 13.43 3.55
CA LEU A 136 12.73 13.20 2.19
C LEU A 136 13.16 14.49 1.50
N ARG A 137 12.49 15.63 1.77
CA ARG A 137 12.89 16.96 1.28
C ARG A 137 14.21 17.44 1.89
N GLU A 138 14.46 17.14 3.16
CA GLU A 138 15.73 17.45 3.82
C GLU A 138 16.87 16.56 3.29
N LYS A 139 16.64 15.25 3.24
CA LYS A 139 17.60 14.28 2.70
C LYS A 139 16.93 13.00 2.23
N THR A 140 17.06 12.69 0.94
CA THR A 140 16.67 11.39 0.39
C THR A 140 17.68 10.32 0.80
N THR A 141 17.26 9.37 1.63
CA THR A 141 18.08 8.25 2.11
C THR A 141 17.37 6.94 1.85
N ASN A 142 18.11 5.83 1.72
CA ASN A 142 17.53 4.50 1.56
C ASN A 142 16.53 4.16 2.67
N LYS A 143 16.81 4.59 3.92
CA LYS A 143 15.89 4.41 5.04
C LYS A 143 14.54 5.10 4.81
N ASN A 144 14.55 6.35 4.33
CA ASN A 144 13.32 7.08 4.05
C ASN A 144 12.57 6.47 2.85
N LEU A 145 13.29 5.97 1.84
CA LEU A 145 12.68 5.29 0.69
C LEU A 145 12.04 3.95 1.08
N LEU A 146 12.68 3.17 1.95
CA LEU A 146 12.10 1.93 2.49
C LEU A 146 10.84 2.23 3.32
N GLN A 147 10.84 3.27 4.15
CA GLN A 147 9.63 3.70 4.87
C GLN A 147 8.51 4.17 3.93
N MET A 148 8.85 4.75 2.78
CA MET A 148 7.86 5.08 1.75
C MET A 148 7.25 3.82 1.17
N SER A 149 8.08 2.82 0.86
CA SER A 149 7.66 1.50 0.39
C SER A 149 6.76 0.80 1.40
N ASP A 150 7.06 0.86 2.70
CA ASP A 150 6.22 0.27 3.75
C ASP A 150 4.81 0.89 3.73
N LEU A 151 4.73 2.23 3.63
CA LEU A 151 3.44 2.93 3.52
C LEU A 151 2.68 2.58 2.23
N GLU A 152 3.39 2.41 1.10
CA GLU A 152 2.79 2.01 -0.18
C GLU A 152 2.17 0.61 -0.07
N VAL A 153 2.91 -0.35 0.48
CA VAL A 153 2.43 -1.73 0.69
C VAL A 153 1.21 -1.75 1.60
N GLY A 154 1.24 -1.00 2.72
CA GLY A 154 0.08 -0.90 3.61
C GLY A 154 -1.16 -0.34 2.92
N LEU A 155 -1.00 0.72 2.12
CA LEU A 155 -2.13 1.29 1.38
C LEU A 155 -2.67 0.32 0.32
N VAL A 156 -1.85 -0.52 -0.29
CA VAL A 156 -2.34 -1.57 -1.21
C VAL A 156 -3.29 -2.53 -0.49
N PHE A 157 -2.94 -2.99 0.72
CA PHE A 157 -3.82 -3.83 1.53
C PHE A 157 -5.12 -3.12 1.86
N LEU A 158 -5.05 -1.88 2.37
CA LEU A 158 -6.24 -1.11 2.74
C LEU A 158 -7.15 -0.83 1.53
N VAL A 159 -6.61 -0.39 0.39
CA VAL A 159 -7.36 -0.14 -0.85
C VAL A 159 -8.02 -1.41 -1.36
N SER A 160 -7.29 -2.53 -1.36
CA SER A 160 -7.83 -3.82 -1.81
C SER A 160 -9.00 -4.25 -0.91
N ALA A 161 -8.84 -4.15 0.41
CA ALA A 161 -9.84 -4.54 1.39
C ALA A 161 -11.11 -3.69 1.30
N THR A 162 -10.98 -2.35 1.32
CA THR A 162 -12.13 -1.43 1.25
C THR A 162 -12.89 -1.62 -0.06
N LYS A 163 -12.18 -1.79 -1.19
CA LYS A 163 -12.82 -1.99 -2.49
C LYS A 163 -13.59 -3.31 -2.54
N GLN A 164 -13.00 -4.40 -2.04
CA GLN A 164 -13.70 -5.68 -1.99
C GLN A 164 -14.94 -5.62 -1.08
N ASN A 165 -14.83 -4.96 0.08
CA ASN A 165 -15.95 -4.77 1.00
C ASN A 165 -17.11 -3.99 0.34
N ALA A 166 -16.81 -2.89 -0.36
CA ALA A 166 -17.83 -2.10 -1.05
C ALA A 166 -18.52 -2.90 -2.18
N VAL A 167 -17.74 -3.64 -2.98
CA VAL A 167 -18.28 -4.52 -4.04
C VAL A 167 -19.17 -5.61 -3.46
N LEU A 168 -18.75 -6.22 -2.35
CA LEU A 168 -19.55 -7.22 -1.64
C LEU A 168 -20.91 -6.65 -1.22
N LEU A 169 -20.93 -5.50 -0.57
CA LEU A 169 -22.19 -4.86 -0.13
C LEU A 169 -23.10 -4.52 -1.31
N GLU A 170 -22.52 -4.13 -2.45
CA GLU A 170 -23.27 -3.92 -3.69
C GLU A 170 -23.85 -5.22 -4.26
N GLN A 171 -23.10 -6.32 -4.19
CA GLN A 171 -23.55 -7.65 -4.64
C GLN A 171 -24.73 -8.18 -3.83
N ILE A 172 -24.85 -7.84 -2.54
CA ILE A 172 -25.99 -8.24 -1.70
C ILE A 172 -27.32 -7.83 -2.35
N LYS A 173 -27.37 -6.65 -2.98
CA LYS A 173 -28.59 -6.14 -3.64
C LYS A 173 -29.05 -7.00 -4.81
N ALA A 174 -28.15 -7.77 -5.42
CA ALA A 174 -28.46 -8.68 -6.51
C ALA A 174 -28.94 -10.07 -6.04
N LEU A 175 -28.70 -10.41 -4.77
CA LEU A 175 -29.09 -11.71 -4.21
C LEU A 175 -30.61 -11.76 -3.93
N SER A 176 -31.19 -12.95 -3.99
CA SER A 176 -32.62 -13.15 -3.72
C SER A 176 -33.02 -12.75 -2.29
N ILE A 177 -32.10 -12.86 -1.33
CA ILE A 177 -32.33 -12.43 0.07
C ILE A 177 -32.68 -10.94 0.17
N TYR A 178 -32.18 -10.08 -0.72
CA TYR A 178 -32.47 -8.65 -0.71
C TYR A 178 -33.97 -8.35 -0.89
N ARG A 179 -34.68 -9.21 -1.63
CA ARG A 179 -36.13 -9.09 -1.83
C ARG A 179 -36.93 -9.46 -0.58
N LEU A 180 -36.33 -10.26 0.30
CA LEU A 180 -36.94 -10.70 1.56
C LEU A 180 -36.69 -9.71 2.71
N MET A 181 -35.78 -8.76 2.52
CA MET A 181 -35.50 -7.71 3.50
C MET A 181 -36.65 -6.71 3.62
N ASP A 182 -36.87 -6.21 4.83
CA ASP A 182 -37.73 -5.05 5.07
C ASP A 182 -37.03 -3.72 4.71
N ASP A 183 -37.76 -2.61 4.80
CA ASP A 183 -37.23 -1.30 4.40
C ASP A 183 -36.13 -0.81 5.36
N ASP A 184 -36.23 -1.12 6.66
CA ASP A 184 -35.23 -0.76 7.67
C ASP A 184 -33.91 -1.52 7.42
N GLU A 185 -33.98 -2.83 7.11
CA GLU A 185 -32.81 -3.65 6.77
C GLU A 185 -32.12 -3.17 5.48
N ARG A 186 -32.89 -2.74 4.48
CA ARG A 186 -32.35 -2.16 3.24
C ARG A 186 -31.67 -0.81 3.49
N GLU A 187 -32.26 0.04 4.34
CA GLU A 187 -31.64 1.31 4.74
C GLU A 187 -30.30 1.07 5.43
N GLN A 188 -30.21 0.09 6.35
CA GLN A 188 -28.94 -0.23 7.00
C GLN A 188 -27.88 -0.78 6.03
N LEU A 189 -28.29 -1.57 5.02
CA LEU A 189 -27.38 -2.00 3.96
C LEU A 189 -26.88 -0.80 3.14
N ASP A 190 -27.75 0.16 2.83
CA ASP A 190 -27.38 1.37 2.11
C ASP A 190 -26.42 2.25 2.91
N ASP A 191 -26.65 2.43 4.21
CA ASP A 191 -25.73 3.14 5.12
C ASP A 191 -24.35 2.47 5.15
N ALA A 192 -24.31 1.14 5.31
CA ALA A 192 -23.06 0.39 5.30
C ALA A 192 -22.32 0.52 3.96
N LEU A 193 -23.05 0.53 2.83
CA LEU A 193 -22.47 0.71 1.50
C LEU A 193 -21.90 2.12 1.32
N ILE A 194 -22.58 3.16 1.81
CA ILE A 194 -22.10 4.54 1.77
C ILE A 194 -20.80 4.67 2.55
N GLU A 195 -20.76 4.14 3.79
CA GLU A 195 -19.57 4.17 4.65
C GLU A 195 -18.40 3.41 4.01
N ALA A 196 -18.66 2.23 3.44
CA ALA A 196 -17.64 1.44 2.74
C ALA A 196 -17.11 2.18 1.49
N LYS A 197 -17.98 2.83 0.71
CA LYS A 197 -17.56 3.66 -0.43
C LYS A 197 -16.71 4.85 0.02
N GLN A 198 -17.04 5.48 1.15
CA GLN A 198 -16.21 6.53 1.72
C GLN A 198 -14.82 6.00 2.13
N ALA A 199 -14.74 4.80 2.74
CA ALA A 199 -13.47 4.15 3.03
C ALA A 199 -12.63 3.90 1.77
N VAL A 200 -13.26 3.47 0.67
CA VAL A 200 -12.62 3.31 -0.65
C VAL A 200 -12.02 4.63 -1.13
N GLU A 201 -12.81 5.70 -1.16
CA GLU A 201 -12.33 7.01 -1.64
C GLU A 201 -11.14 7.53 -0.82
N MET A 202 -11.19 7.40 0.52
CA MET A 202 -10.10 7.86 1.37
C MET A 202 -8.81 7.05 1.20
N THR A 203 -8.93 5.72 1.13
CA THR A 203 -7.77 4.84 0.91
C THR A 203 -7.16 5.06 -0.47
N LEU A 204 -7.98 5.21 -1.52
CA LEU A 204 -7.52 5.50 -2.88
C LEU A 204 -6.83 6.86 -2.98
N LEU A 205 -7.39 7.90 -2.37
CA LEU A 205 -6.78 9.23 -2.35
C LEU A 205 -5.41 9.21 -1.63
N ALA A 206 -5.32 8.53 -0.48
CA ALA A 206 -4.05 8.37 0.22
C ALA A 206 -3.01 7.64 -0.64
N PHE A 207 -3.42 6.56 -1.33
CA PHE A 207 -2.57 5.79 -2.25
C PHE A 207 -2.06 6.64 -3.42
N GLN A 208 -2.94 7.35 -4.12
CA GLN A 208 -2.58 8.20 -5.26
C GLN A 208 -1.58 9.30 -4.89
N ILE A 209 -1.77 9.94 -3.73
CA ILE A 209 -0.83 10.96 -3.25
C ILE A 209 0.55 10.35 -2.98
N LEU A 210 0.59 9.16 -2.37
CA LEU A 210 1.84 8.48 -2.06
C LEU A 210 2.57 8.02 -3.34
N GLU A 211 1.83 7.50 -4.33
CA GLU A 211 2.37 7.14 -5.64
C GLU A 211 2.98 8.36 -6.35
N GLN A 212 2.28 9.50 -6.34
CA GLN A 212 2.79 10.74 -6.92
C GLN A 212 4.05 11.24 -6.20
N LEU A 213 4.09 11.10 -4.87
CA LEU A 213 5.26 11.44 -4.06
C LEU A 213 6.45 10.56 -4.43
N SER A 214 6.24 9.25 -4.53
CA SER A 214 7.23 8.26 -4.90
C SER A 214 7.81 8.51 -6.29
N GLY A 215 6.95 8.77 -7.29
CA GLY A 215 7.36 9.16 -8.63
C GLY A 215 8.20 10.44 -8.66
N THR A 216 7.85 11.43 -7.82
CA THR A 216 8.62 12.68 -7.70
C THR A 216 10.02 12.43 -7.15
N TYR A 217 10.16 11.62 -6.10
CA TYR A 217 11.48 11.30 -5.55
C TYR A 217 12.33 10.42 -6.47
N ASN A 218 11.73 9.49 -7.20
CA ASN A 218 12.43 8.73 -8.23
C ASN A 218 13.01 9.65 -9.32
N ASN A 219 12.26 10.67 -9.74
CA ASN A 219 12.76 11.68 -10.68
C ASN A 219 13.91 12.52 -10.11
N LEU A 220 13.83 12.92 -8.84
CA LEU A 220 14.90 13.66 -8.17
C LEU A 220 16.19 12.82 -8.04
N LEU A 221 16.06 11.53 -7.71
CA LEU A 221 17.20 10.61 -7.64
C LEU A 221 17.87 10.46 -9.01
N ASN A 222 17.09 10.27 -10.07
CA ASN A 222 17.61 10.20 -11.44
C ASN A 222 18.31 11.50 -11.85
N ASN A 223 17.80 12.66 -11.43
CA ASN A 223 18.45 13.94 -11.71
C ASN A 223 19.80 14.05 -10.97
N ASN A 224 19.84 13.67 -9.69
CA ASN A 224 21.08 13.66 -8.91
C ASN A 224 22.14 12.71 -9.50
N LEU A 225 21.72 11.54 -10.00
CA LEU A 225 22.61 10.62 -10.72
C LEU A 225 23.15 11.24 -12.00
N ASN A 226 22.28 11.89 -12.80
CA ASN A 226 22.70 12.59 -14.01
C ASN A 226 23.70 13.71 -13.71
N ASP A 227 23.48 14.48 -12.65
CA ASP A 227 24.41 15.55 -12.27
C ASP A 227 25.75 15.00 -11.74
N THR A 228 25.73 13.90 -10.99
CA THR A 228 26.95 13.21 -10.56
C THR A 228 27.74 12.65 -11.74
N MET A 229 27.06 12.05 -12.73
CA MET A 229 27.70 11.55 -13.95
C MET A 229 28.29 12.69 -14.78
N LYS A 230 27.59 13.83 -14.94
CA LYS A 230 28.14 15.03 -15.59
C LYS A 230 29.39 15.50 -14.86
N PHE A 231 29.37 15.57 -13.54
CA PHE A 231 30.52 15.98 -12.72
C PHE A 231 31.72 15.05 -12.94
N LEU A 232 31.54 13.74 -12.79
CA LEU A 232 32.60 12.75 -13.00
C LEU A 232 33.15 12.80 -14.44
N THR A 233 32.28 12.99 -15.43
CA THR A 233 32.67 13.09 -16.84
C THR A 233 33.53 14.34 -17.08
N VAL A 234 33.13 15.51 -16.55
CA VAL A 234 33.92 16.74 -16.67
C VAL A 234 35.28 16.58 -16.00
N TRP A 235 35.33 16.00 -14.80
CA TRP A 235 36.60 15.72 -14.11
C TRP A 235 37.50 14.74 -14.85
N SER A 236 36.93 13.66 -15.38
CA SER A 236 37.67 12.67 -16.17
C SER A 236 38.29 13.32 -17.41
N LEU A 237 37.53 14.13 -18.14
CA LEU A 237 38.01 14.83 -19.34
C LEU A 237 39.09 15.86 -19.02
N LEU A 238 38.92 16.59 -17.91
CA LEU A 238 39.92 17.53 -17.39
C LEU A 238 41.27 16.87 -17.09
N LEU A 239 41.27 15.67 -16.52
CA LEU A 239 42.50 14.93 -16.19
C LEU A 239 43.10 14.21 -17.42
N THR A 240 42.25 13.79 -18.36
CA THR A 240 42.66 13.00 -19.52
C THR A 240 43.45 13.85 -20.53
N VAL A 241 43.02 15.09 -20.82
CA VAL A 241 43.69 15.93 -21.84
C VAL A 241 45.16 16.21 -21.51
N PRO A 242 45.53 16.68 -20.31
CA PRO A 242 46.94 16.87 -19.96
C PRO A 242 47.74 15.58 -19.95
N SER A 243 47.13 14.48 -19.55
CA SER A 243 47.76 13.16 -19.51
C SER A 243 48.11 12.66 -20.92
N ILE A 244 47.21 12.84 -21.89
CA ILE A 244 47.46 12.50 -23.29
C ILE A 244 48.63 13.33 -23.84
N VAL A 245 48.60 14.66 -23.64
CA VAL A 245 49.67 15.53 -24.13
C VAL A 245 51.02 15.15 -23.50
N THR A 246 51.06 14.95 -22.18
CA THR A 246 52.29 14.52 -21.50
C THR A 246 52.77 13.15 -21.98
N SER A 247 51.86 12.22 -22.23
CA SER A 247 52.19 10.88 -22.73
C SER A 247 52.87 10.95 -24.10
N PHE A 248 52.34 11.74 -25.04
CA PHE A 248 52.96 11.91 -26.37
C PHE A 248 54.38 12.47 -26.27
N PHE A 249 54.62 13.50 -25.45
CA PHE A 249 55.95 14.07 -25.24
C PHE A 249 56.89 13.16 -24.43
N GLY A 250 56.35 12.16 -23.71
CA GLY A 250 57.12 11.12 -23.03
C GLY A 250 57.44 9.90 -23.91
N MET A 251 56.93 9.83 -25.15
CA MET A 251 57.27 8.76 -26.08
C MET A 251 58.67 8.97 -26.67
N ASN A 252 59.45 7.90 -26.82
CA ASN A 252 60.76 7.91 -27.48
C ASN A 252 60.63 8.00 -29.02
N VAL A 253 59.76 8.89 -29.51
CA VAL A 253 59.52 9.18 -30.92
C VAL A 253 60.00 10.61 -31.18
N PRO A 254 60.80 10.87 -32.23
CA PRO A 254 61.25 12.22 -32.54
C PRO A 254 60.05 13.10 -32.92
N LEU A 255 59.65 13.95 -31.98
CA LEU A 255 58.58 14.93 -32.17
C LEU A 255 59.18 16.32 -32.47
N PRO A 256 58.42 17.20 -33.14
CA PRO A 256 58.82 18.59 -33.21
C PRO A 256 58.94 19.18 -31.79
N PHE A 257 59.97 20.01 -31.55
CA PHE A 257 60.28 20.67 -30.27
C PHE A 257 60.91 19.81 -29.15
N THR A 258 61.25 18.54 -29.38
CA THR A 258 61.90 17.68 -28.34
C THR A 258 63.30 18.16 -27.93
N ASN A 259 64.08 18.74 -28.85
CA ASN A 259 65.44 19.24 -28.58
C ASN A 259 65.51 20.72 -28.20
N SER A 260 64.36 21.38 -28.02
CA SER A 260 64.30 22.80 -27.64
C SER A 260 64.29 22.95 -26.12
N MET A 261 65.05 23.91 -25.59
CA MET A 261 65.02 24.27 -24.16
C MET A 261 63.61 24.65 -23.67
N PHE A 262 62.72 25.09 -24.58
CA PHE A 262 61.34 25.48 -24.28
C PHE A 262 60.29 24.40 -24.59
N GLY A 263 60.68 23.22 -25.07
CA GLY A 263 59.75 22.17 -25.52
C GLY A 263 58.72 21.76 -24.45
N TRP A 264 59.15 21.67 -23.18
CA TRP A 264 58.27 21.39 -22.05
C TRP A 264 57.22 22.48 -21.79
N GLY A 265 57.60 23.76 -21.92
CA GLY A 265 56.67 24.88 -21.77
C GLY A 265 55.62 24.94 -22.89
N ILE A 266 56.02 24.60 -24.12
CA ILE A 266 55.11 24.52 -25.27
C ILE A 266 54.09 23.38 -25.08
N ALA A 267 54.53 22.21 -24.61
CA ALA A 267 53.64 21.08 -24.31
C ALA A 267 52.60 21.44 -23.23
N LEU A 268 53.02 22.13 -22.17
CA LEU A 268 52.11 22.63 -21.13
C LEU A 268 51.09 23.64 -21.69
N LEU A 269 51.52 24.56 -22.55
CA LEU A 269 50.63 25.56 -23.14
C LEU A 269 49.59 24.90 -24.07
N ILE A 270 50.00 23.94 -24.90
CA ILE A 270 49.08 23.16 -25.75
C ILE A 270 48.07 22.41 -24.89
N SER A 271 48.54 21.72 -23.85
CA SER A 271 47.68 21.00 -22.88
C SER A 271 46.64 21.92 -22.24
N LEU A 272 47.07 23.11 -21.80
CA LEU A 272 46.18 24.10 -21.18
C LEU A 272 45.14 24.62 -22.17
N VAL A 273 45.54 24.97 -23.39
CA VAL A 273 44.62 25.46 -24.44
C VAL A 273 43.60 24.40 -24.82
N LEU A 274 44.03 23.15 -25.03
CA LEU A 274 43.13 22.04 -25.34
C LEU A 274 42.14 21.77 -24.20
N SER A 275 42.60 21.81 -22.95
CA SER A 275 41.75 21.60 -21.78
C SER A 275 40.70 22.71 -21.63
N ILE A 276 41.10 23.98 -21.81
CA ILE A 276 40.18 25.13 -21.77
C ILE A 276 39.18 25.07 -22.92
N TRP A 277 39.63 24.77 -24.14
CA TRP A 277 38.74 24.63 -25.29
C TRP A 277 37.70 23.53 -25.07
N MET A 278 38.12 22.38 -24.55
CA MET A 278 37.24 21.26 -24.25
C MET A 278 36.22 21.59 -23.14
N LEU A 279 36.66 22.29 -22.08
CA LEU A 279 35.75 22.80 -21.05
C LEU A 279 34.68 23.73 -21.62
N ILE A 280 35.07 24.68 -22.48
CA ILE A 280 34.13 25.61 -23.12
C ILE A 280 33.15 24.85 -24.02
N ALA A 281 33.62 23.86 -24.76
CA ALA A 281 32.77 23.02 -25.61
C ALA A 281 31.75 22.21 -24.80
N LEU A 282 32.18 21.61 -23.68
CA LEU A 282 31.30 20.90 -22.74
C LEU A 282 30.28 21.85 -22.11
N TRP A 283 30.72 23.03 -21.66
CA TRP A 283 29.85 23.98 -20.99
C TRP A 283 28.74 24.51 -21.91
N ARG A 284 29.02 24.68 -23.21
CA ARG A 284 28.00 25.03 -24.22
C ARG A 284 27.01 23.92 -24.53
N ARG A 285 27.35 22.66 -24.25
CA ARG A 285 26.50 21.48 -24.54
C ARG A 285 25.69 21.03 -23.32
N ILE A 286 26.18 21.30 -22.11
CA ILE A 286 25.52 20.95 -20.84
C ILE A 286 24.48 21.99 -20.42
N ARG A 287 24.60 23.24 -20.91
CA ARG A 287 23.61 24.30 -20.75
C ARG A 287 22.46 24.12 -21.74
#